data_AF-A0A2M8P611-F1
#
_entry.id   AF-A0A2M8P611-F1
#
_cell.length_a   1.000
_cell.length_b   1.000
_cell.length_c   1.000
_cell.angle_alpha   90.00
_cell.angle_beta   90.00
_cell.angle_gamma   90.00
#
_symmetry.space_group_name_H-M   'P 1'
#
loop_
_entity.id
_entity.type
_entity.pdbx_description
1 polymer ?
#
loop_
_entity_poly.entity_id
_entity_poly.type
_entity_poly.pdbx_seq_one_letter_code
_entity_poly.pdbx_strand_id
1 'polypeptide(L)'
;MAGRGVDILLGGNPEGLAREKLRKQGIDITEATPEQWQAALEEAKAECKRDREIVVAAGGLYVIGTERHEARRIDNQLRGR
;
A
#
# COMPACT_ATOMS: atom_id res chain seq x y z
N MET A 1 4.48 -14.44 -9.48
CA MET A 1 4.48 -12.97 -9.29
C MET A 1 4.18 -12.66 -7.84
N ALA A 2 5.15 -12.09 -7.11
CA ALA A 2 4.93 -11.62 -5.74
C ALA A 2 3.83 -10.52 -5.69
N GLY A 3 3.17 -10.39 -4.54
CA GLY A 3 2.10 -9.39 -4.34
C GLY A 3 0.86 -9.59 -5.20
N ARG A 4 0.61 -10.78 -5.76
CA ARG A 4 -0.58 -11.08 -6.57
C ARG A 4 -1.84 -10.94 -5.73
N GLY A 5 -2.85 -10.24 -6.27
CA GLY A 5 -4.13 -10.02 -5.58
C GLY A 5 -4.11 -8.88 -4.55
N VAL A 6 -3.01 -8.14 -4.46
CA VAL A 6 -2.91 -6.92 -3.65
C VAL A 6 -2.70 -5.75 -4.61
N ASP A 7 -3.50 -4.71 -4.43
CA ASP A 7 -3.43 -3.47 -5.23
C ASP A 7 -2.30 -2.57 -4.72
N ILE A 8 -1.59 -1.94 -5.65
CA ILE A 8 -0.54 -0.96 -5.34
C ILE A 8 -1.19 0.43 -5.35
N LEU A 9 -1.67 0.84 -4.18
CA LEU A 9 -2.26 2.17 -4.01
C LEU A 9 -1.17 3.24 -3.99
N LEU A 10 -1.33 4.28 -4.82
CA LEU A 10 -0.43 5.44 -4.79
C LEU A 10 -0.57 6.15 -3.43
N GLY A 11 0.56 6.33 -2.74
CA GLY A 11 0.59 6.84 -1.36
C GLY A 11 0.45 5.76 -0.28
N GLY A 12 0.30 4.48 -0.65
CA GLY A 12 0.23 3.37 0.30
C GLY A 12 -1.19 3.00 0.75
N ASN A 13 -1.29 1.95 1.57
CA ASN A 13 -2.54 1.47 2.14
C ASN A 13 -2.72 1.99 3.58
N PRO A 14 -3.72 2.86 3.85
CA PRO A 14 -3.96 3.43 5.17
C PRO A 14 -4.21 2.39 6.26
N GLU A 15 -4.93 1.31 5.96
CA GLU A 15 -5.23 0.26 6.95
C GLU A 15 -3.97 -0.51 7.33
N GLY A 16 -3.12 -0.83 6.35
CA GLY A 16 -1.84 -1.50 6.60
C GLY A 16 -0.92 -0.64 7.45
N LEU A 17 -0.84 0.65 7.13
CA LEU A 17 -0.02 1.62 7.87
C LEU A 17 -0.52 1.82 9.30
N ALA A 18 -1.85 1.92 9.51
CA ALA A 18 -2.46 2.02 10.83
C ALA A 18 -2.14 0.79 11.70
N ARG A 19 -2.26 -0.42 11.13
CA ARG A 19 -1.88 -1.66 11.82
C ARG A 19 -0.40 -1.67 12.20
N GLU A 20 0.48 -1.23 11.31
CA GLU A 20 1.91 -1.18 11.58
C GLU A 20 2.25 -0.17 12.69
N LYS A 21 1.58 0.99 12.70
CA LYS A 21 1.73 2.01 13.76
C LYS A 21 1.32 1.46 15.13
N LEU A 22 0.16 0.82 15.23
CA LEU A 22 -0.30 0.21 16.49
C LEU A 22 0.63 -0.91 16.94
N ARG A 23 1.09 -1.75 16.01
CA ARG A 23 2.06 -2.82 16.30
C ARG A 23 3.38 -2.26 16.83
N LYS A 24 3.87 -1.13 16.28
CA LYS A 24 5.07 -0.43 16.79
C LYS A 24 4.88 0.15 18.19
N GLN A 25 3.64 0.49 18.56
CA GLN A 25 3.26 0.90 19.92
C GLN A 25 3.04 -0.30 20.86
N GLY A 26 3.23 -1.53 20.40
CA GLY A 26 3.03 -2.75 21.18
C GLY A 26 1.57 -3.15 21.35
N ILE A 27 0.65 -2.53 20.61
CA ILE A 27 -0.78 -2.83 20.66
C ILE A 27 -1.10 -3.78 19.52
N ASP A 28 -1.58 -4.99 19.85
CA ASP A 28 -2.12 -5.89 18.84
C ASP A 28 -3.50 -5.40 18.38
N ILE A 29 -3.85 -5.67 17.12
CA ILE A 29 -5.10 -5.21 16.52
C ILE A 29 -6.32 -5.82 17.23
N THR A 30 -6.18 -7.00 17.81
CA THR A 30 -7.24 -7.67 18.56
C THR A 30 -7.49 -7.04 19.92
N GLU A 31 -6.52 -6.31 20.46
CA GLU A 31 -6.58 -5.66 21.77
C GLU A 31 -6.79 -4.14 21.65
N ALA A 32 -6.64 -3.59 20.44
CA ALA A 32 -6.84 -2.18 20.17
C ALA A 32 -8.28 -1.76 20.43
N THR A 33 -8.45 -0.67 21.19
CA THR A 33 -9.76 -0.04 21.33
C THR A 33 -10.21 0.57 19.99
N PRO A 34 -11.53 0.65 19.73
CA PRO A 34 -12.06 1.29 18.53
C PRO A 34 -11.53 2.73 18.35
N GLU A 35 -11.33 3.45 19.44
CA GLU A 35 -10.81 4.82 19.44
C GLU A 35 -9.34 4.88 19.01
N GLN A 36 -8.50 3.98 19.54
CA GLN A 36 -7.10 3.87 19.13
C GLN A 36 -6.96 3.48 17.66
N TRP A 37 -7.78 2.53 17.20
CA TRP A 37 -7.82 2.14 15.80
C TRP A 37 -8.23 3.32 14.90
N GLN A 38 -9.30 4.03 15.27
CA GLN A 38 -9.79 5.15 14.48
C GLN A 38 -8.77 6.30 14.43
N ALA A 39 -8.11 6.61 15.55
CA ALA A 39 -7.06 7.62 15.60
C ALA A 39 -5.87 7.25 14.69
N ALA A 40 -5.38 6.01 14.77
CA ALA A 40 -4.29 5.53 13.92
C ALA A 40 -4.68 5.52 12.43
N LEU A 41 -5.92 5.17 12.12
CA LEU A 41 -6.43 5.14 10.75
C LEU A 41 -6.53 6.54 10.13
N GLU A 42 -7.02 7.54 10.88
CA GLU A 42 -7.10 8.91 10.38
C GLU A 42 -5.71 9.53 10.15
N GLU A 43 -4.78 9.28 11.06
CA GLU A 43 -3.38 9.69 10.88
C GLU A 43 -2.77 9.04 9.62
N ALA A 44 -2.98 7.73 9.45
CA ALA A 44 -2.51 7.00 8.29
C ALA A 44 -3.14 7.49 6.98
N LYS A 45 -4.43 7.84 6.97
CA LYS A 45 -5.11 8.42 5.80
C LYS A 45 -4.50 9.76 5.41
N ALA A 46 -4.22 10.63 6.38
CA ALA A 46 -3.61 11.93 6.13
C ALA A 46 -2.20 11.77 5.53
N GLU A 47 -1.41 10.83 6.06
CA GLU A 47 -0.09 10.50 5.55
C GLU A 47 -0.15 9.94 4.13
N CYS A 48 -0.99 8.92 3.89
CA CYS A 48 -1.17 8.34 2.57
C CYS A 48 -1.67 9.35 1.53
N LYS A 49 -2.53 10.30 1.93
CA LYS A 49 -2.99 11.36 1.03
C LYS A 49 -1.84 12.27 0.60
N ARG A 50 -1.01 12.71 1.55
CA ARG A 50 0.18 13.53 1.29
C ARG A 50 1.14 12.79 0.36
N ASP A 51 1.43 11.53 0.65
CA ASP A 51 2.36 10.75 -0.16
C ASP A 51 1.80 10.44 -1.55
N ARG A 52 0.47 10.25 -1.67
CA ARG A 52 -0.19 10.10 -2.97
C ARG A 52 0.04 11.32 -3.86
N GLU A 53 -0.10 12.52 -3.33
CA GLU A 53 0.13 13.76 -4.09
C GLU A 53 1.58 13.82 -4.62
N ILE A 54 2.55 13.43 -3.79
CA ILE A 54 3.97 13.34 -4.18
C ILE A 54 4.16 12.31 -5.31
N VAL A 55 3.61 11.10 -5.15
CA VAL A 55 3.79 10.02 -6.15
C VAL A 55 3.11 10.36 -7.48
N VAL A 56 1.92 10.97 -7.44
CA VAL A 56 1.23 11.44 -8.65
C VAL A 56 2.06 12.51 -9.35
N ALA A 57 2.61 13.48 -8.61
CA ALA A 57 3.49 14.50 -9.17
C ALA A 57 4.78 13.92 -9.78
N ALA A 58 5.28 12.81 -9.23
CA ALA A 58 6.45 12.09 -9.74
C ALA A 58 6.17 11.23 -11.00
N GLY A 59 4.90 11.13 -11.44
CA GLY A 59 4.51 10.37 -12.65
C GLY A 59 3.86 9.02 -12.36
N GLY A 60 3.56 8.69 -11.11
CA GLY A 60 2.84 7.47 -10.73
C GLY A 60 3.73 6.23 -10.58
N LEU A 61 3.10 5.05 -10.62
CA LEU A 61 3.80 3.77 -10.53
C LEU A 61 4.52 3.47 -11.85
N TYR A 62 5.82 3.21 -11.75
CA TYR A 62 6.63 2.78 -12.89
C TYR A 62 6.98 1.30 -12.76
N VAL A 63 6.56 0.50 -13.74
CA VAL A 63 6.78 -0.95 -13.76
C VAL A 63 7.91 -1.29 -14.73
N ILE A 64 8.96 -1.93 -14.21
CA ILE A 64 10.10 -2.42 -15.00
C ILE A 64 10.09 -3.95 -14.97
N GLY A 65 9.91 -4.57 -16.14
CA GLY A 65 10.17 -6.00 -16.32
C GLY A 65 11.64 -6.22 -16.65
N THR A 66 12.33 -7.05 -15.87
CA THR A 66 13.75 -7.37 -16.10
C THR A 66 13.94 -8.36 -17.24
N GLU A 67 12.97 -9.26 -17.43
CA GLU A 67 12.95 -10.30 -18.46
C GLU A 67 11.53 -10.51 -18.98
N ARG A 68 11.39 -11.25 -20.09
CA ARG A 68 10.08 -11.63 -20.63
C ARG A 68 9.66 -12.99 -20.09
N HIS A 69 8.38 -13.10 -19.73
CA HIS A 69 7.81 -14.40 -19.35
C HIS A 69 7.47 -15.24 -20.59
N GLU A 70 7.36 -16.55 -20.41
CA GLU A 70 7.00 -17.50 -21.48
C GLU A 70 5.64 -17.18 -22.13
N ALA A 71 4.72 -16.62 -21.35
CA ALA A 71 3.40 -16.22 -21.82
C ALA A 71 3.22 -14.70 -21.75
N ARG A 72 2.92 -14.08 -22.89
CA ARG A 72 2.62 -12.64 -23.02
C ARG A 72 1.55 -12.13 -22.04
N ARG A 73 0.60 -13.00 -21.67
CA ARG A 73 -0.44 -12.69 -20.68
C ARG A 73 0.16 -12.31 -19.31
N ILE A 74 1.26 -12.94 -18.90
CA ILE A 74 1.92 -12.66 -17.61
C ILE A 74 2.60 -11.30 -17.66
N ASP A 75 3.27 -10.96 -18.77
CA ASP A 75 3.85 -9.61 -18.96
C ASP A 75 2.78 -8.52 -18.96
N ASN A 76 1.60 -8.79 -19.53
CA ASN A 76 0.47 -7.85 -19.48
C ASN A 76 -0.06 -7.69 -18.04
N GLN A 77 -0.04 -8.74 -17.23
CA GLN A 77 -0.43 -8.64 -15.82
C GLN A 77 0.56 -7.82 -15.01
N LEU A 78 1.86 -7.97 -15.28
CA LEU A 78 2.88 -7.13 -14.66
C LEU A 78 2.67 -5.66 -15.05
N ARG A 79 2.46 -5.36 -16.33
CA ARG A 79 2.19 -4.01 -16.83
C ARG A 79 0.88 -3.40 -16.34
N GLY A 80 -0.10 -4.22 -15.97
CA GLY A 80 -1.38 -3.77 -15.44
C GLY A 80 -1.40 -3.57 -13.93
N ARG A 81 -0.25 -3.76 -13.25
CA ARG A 81 -0.06 -3.34 -11.86
C ARG A 81 0.06 -1.84 -11.78
#